data_AF-A0A2N0V5R0-F1
#
_entry.id   AF-A0A2N0V5R0-F1
#
_cell.length_a   1.000
_cell.length_b   1.000
_cell.length_c   1.000
_cell.angle_alpha   90.00
_cell.angle_beta   90.00
_cell.angle_gamma   90.00
#
_symmetry.space_group_name_H-M   'P 1'
#
loop_
_entity.id
_entity.type
_entity.pdbx_description
1 polymer ?
#
loop_
_entity_poly.entity_id
_entity_poly.type
_entity_poly.pdbx_seq_one_letter_code
_entity_poly.pdbx_strand_id
1 'polypeptide(L)'
;MVPRVVVYYGRPVKSVCPFCGATFARFPSGVRQFLQRFSQKSLSFDAFKRIALVTVGFGLIWLLATMEILPNEMEALGIFGSIIFSAFGLAELFYQTIEFIAKQLSHNSSHYWSAIGLIAILIPYVRDDLTRYVMTASFLMIARWILAGFAAAKSLSH
;
A
#
# COMPACT_ATOMS: atom_id res chain seq x y z
N MET A 1 -9.15 13.29 -41.52
CA MET A 1 -7.68 13.52 -41.43
C MET A 1 -7.19 13.03 -40.08
N VAL A 2 -6.13 12.22 -40.05
CA VAL A 2 -5.70 11.46 -38.86
C VAL A 2 -4.47 12.13 -38.22
N PRO A 3 -4.46 12.41 -36.91
CA PRO A 3 -3.30 13.00 -36.22
C PRO A 3 -2.05 12.12 -36.35
N ARG A 4 -0.87 12.74 -36.48
CA ARG A 4 0.39 11.98 -36.49
C ARG A 4 0.70 11.51 -35.08
N VAL A 5 0.73 10.19 -34.91
CA VAL A 5 1.08 9.53 -33.65
C VAL A 5 2.54 9.16 -33.70
N VAL A 6 3.34 9.68 -32.77
CA VAL A 6 4.75 9.30 -32.63
C VAL A 6 4.80 7.99 -31.86
N VAL A 7 5.25 6.93 -32.54
CA VAL A 7 5.35 5.58 -31.99
C VAL A 7 6.81 5.28 -31.69
N TYR A 8 7.10 4.81 -30.48
CA TYR A 8 8.44 4.34 -30.07
C TYR A 8 8.30 2.89 -29.62
N TYR A 9 9.02 1.96 -30.25
CA TYR A 9 8.88 0.50 -30.04
C TYR A 9 7.42 0.00 -30.10
N GLY A 10 6.67 0.41 -31.13
CA GLY A 10 5.29 -0.04 -31.34
C GLY A 10 4.25 0.55 -30.36
N ARG A 11 4.65 1.43 -29.43
CA ARG A 11 3.71 2.10 -28.51
C ARG A 11 3.54 3.59 -28.85
N PRO A 12 2.30 4.12 -28.90
CA PRO A 12 2.06 5.53 -29.15
C PRO A 12 2.48 6.36 -27.92
N VAL A 13 3.43 7.28 -28.10
CA VAL A 13 4.02 8.06 -26.99
C VAL A 13 3.50 9.50 -26.96
N LYS A 14 3.19 10.07 -28.13
CA LYS A 14 2.60 11.41 -28.27
C LYS A 14 1.70 11.49 -29.50
N SER A 15 0.59 12.22 -29.42
CA SER A 15 -0.15 12.68 -30.61
C SER A 15 0.22 14.13 -30.91
N VAL A 16 0.56 14.41 -32.16
CA VAL A 16 1.04 15.72 -32.62
C VAL A 16 0.08 16.29 -33.66
N CYS A 17 -0.26 17.57 -33.53
CA CYS A 17 -1.00 18.31 -34.53
C CYS A 17 -0.20 18.40 -35.83
N PRO A 18 -0.75 17.98 -36.98
CA PRO A 18 -0.07 18.14 -38.25
C PRO A 18 0.03 19.61 -38.71
N PHE A 19 -0.76 20.52 -38.15
CA PHE A 19 -0.80 21.94 -38.59
C PHE A 19 0.09 22.88 -37.78
N CYS A 20 0.17 22.69 -36.46
CA CYS A 20 0.90 23.60 -35.57
C CYS A 20 2.03 22.93 -34.78
N GLY A 21 2.26 21.62 -34.96
CA GLY A 21 3.26 20.88 -34.20
C GLY A 21 2.96 20.74 -32.70
N ALA A 22 1.81 21.25 -32.21
CA ALA A 22 1.42 21.15 -30.82
C ALA A 22 1.15 19.69 -30.42
N THR A 23 1.58 19.32 -29.22
CA THR A 23 1.32 17.97 -28.65
C THR A 23 -0.03 17.96 -27.94
N PHE A 24 -0.94 17.08 -28.36
CA PHE A 24 -2.32 17.03 -27.82
C PHE A 24 -2.50 16.03 -26.68
N ALA A 25 -1.77 14.91 -26.71
CA ALA A 25 -1.80 13.93 -25.64
C ALA A 25 -0.40 13.36 -25.42
N ARG A 26 0.07 13.43 -24.16
CA ARG A 26 1.27 12.72 -23.70
C ARG A 26 0.78 11.43 -23.06
N PHE A 27 0.96 10.30 -23.75
CA PHE A 27 0.58 9.02 -23.18
C PHE A 27 1.42 8.74 -21.92
N PRO A 28 0.83 8.24 -20.83
CA PRO A 28 1.57 7.97 -19.61
C PRO A 28 2.69 6.98 -19.91
N SER A 29 3.91 7.28 -19.43
CA SER A 29 5.02 6.35 -19.55
C SER A 29 4.68 5.03 -18.85
N GLY A 30 5.30 3.92 -19.27
CA GLY A 30 5.08 2.61 -18.63
C GLY A 30 5.28 2.65 -17.11
N VAL A 31 6.22 3.46 -16.62
CA VAL A 31 6.46 3.69 -15.19
C VAL A 31 5.29 4.45 -14.53
N ARG A 32 4.75 5.48 -15.18
CA ARG A 32 3.59 6.22 -14.65
C ARG A 32 2.34 5.34 -14.62
N GLN A 33 2.14 4.53 -15.64
CA GLN A 33 1.05 3.57 -15.70
C GLN A 33 1.24 2.46 -14.67
N PHE A 34 2.48 2.01 -14.43
CA PHE A 34 2.83 1.10 -13.34
C PHE A 34 2.48 1.72 -11.98
N LEU A 35 2.98 2.91 -11.67
CA LEU A 35 2.69 3.62 -10.41
C LEU A 35 1.19 3.91 -10.21
N GLN A 36 0.45 4.21 -11.28
CA GLN A 36 -1.00 4.39 -11.21
C GLN A 36 -1.74 3.12 -10.78
N ARG A 37 -1.21 1.92 -11.08
CA ARG A 37 -1.77 0.65 -10.57
C ARG A 37 -1.64 0.52 -9.06
N PHE A 38 -0.54 1.02 -8.49
CA PHE A 38 -0.33 1.09 -7.02
C PHE A 38 -1.13 2.23 -6.37
N SER A 39 -1.75 3.10 -7.17
CA SER A 39 -2.54 4.26 -6.74
C SER A 39 -4.06 4.03 -6.86
N GLN A 40 -4.52 2.88 -7.34
CA GLN A 40 -5.96 2.60 -7.39
C GLN A 40 -6.50 2.53 -5.95
N LYS A 41 -7.15 3.61 -5.52
CA LYS A 41 -7.76 3.78 -4.21
C LYS A 41 -9.01 2.94 -4.09
N SER A 42 -8.90 1.63 -3.89
CA SER A 42 -10.04 0.87 -3.37
C SER A 42 -10.09 1.06 -1.85
N LEU A 43 -10.93 2.00 -1.42
CA LEU A 43 -11.38 2.11 -0.04
C LEU A 43 -12.27 0.90 0.29
N SER A 44 -11.67 -0.26 0.52
CA SER A 44 -12.40 -1.43 1.01
C SER A 44 -11.73 -1.99 2.28
N PHE A 45 -12.54 -2.19 3.31
CA PHE A 45 -12.13 -2.83 4.55
C PHE A 45 -11.91 -4.34 4.40
N ASP A 46 -12.08 -4.90 3.20
CA ASP A 46 -11.97 -6.34 2.98
C ASP A 46 -10.55 -6.87 3.21
N ALA A 47 -9.53 -6.09 2.84
CA ALA A 47 -8.14 -6.45 3.13
C ALA A 47 -7.89 -6.51 4.64
N PHE A 48 -8.36 -5.49 5.38
CA PHE A 48 -8.27 -5.47 6.84
C PHE A 48 -9.00 -6.65 7.48
N LYS A 49 -10.23 -6.95 7.06
CA LYS A 49 -11.02 -8.09 7.57
C LYS A 49 -10.29 -9.41 7.37
N ARG A 50 -9.68 -9.62 6.21
CA ARG A 50 -8.89 -10.84 5.93
C ARG A 50 -7.67 -10.93 6.84
N ILE A 51 -6.93 -9.84 7.00
CA ILE A 51 -5.75 -9.81 7.90
C ILE A 51 -6.18 -10.06 9.34
N ALA A 52 -7.27 -9.45 9.80
CA ALA A 52 -7.82 -9.64 11.14
C ALA A 52 -8.22 -11.10 11.38
N LEU A 53 -8.89 -11.74 10.41
CA LEU A 53 -9.27 -13.15 10.49
C LEU A 53 -8.03 -14.05 10.63
N VAL A 54 -7.01 -13.83 9.80
CA VAL A 54 -5.74 -14.57 9.88
C VAL A 54 -5.06 -14.36 11.23
N THR A 55 -5.03 -13.12 11.72
CA THR A 55 -4.46 -12.76 13.02
C THR A 55 -5.15 -13.51 14.16
N VAL A 56 -6.49 -13.51 14.17
CA VAL A 56 -7.28 -14.26 15.16
C VAL A 56 -7.01 -15.76 15.06
N GLY A 57 -6.86 -16.30 13.84
CA GLY A 57 -6.49 -17.70 13.63
C GLY A 57 -5.15 -18.06 14.29
N PHE A 58 -4.10 -17.26 14.07
CA PHE A 58 -2.81 -17.47 14.73
C PHE A 58 -2.87 -17.25 16.25
N GLY A 59 -3.66 -16.28 16.71
CA GLY A 59 -3.92 -16.08 18.14
C GLY A 59 -4.61 -17.28 18.80
N LEU A 60 -5.54 -17.93 18.10
CA LEU A 60 -6.18 -19.16 18.55
C LEU A 60 -5.19 -20.33 18.58
N ILE A 61 -4.34 -20.48 17.56
CA ILE A 61 -3.28 -21.50 17.54
C ILE A 61 -2.36 -21.33 18.74
N TRP A 62 -1.95 -20.10 19.03
CA TRP A 62 -1.14 -19.80 20.21
C TRP A 62 -1.87 -20.20 21.50
N LEU A 63 -3.11 -19.76 21.68
CA LEU A 63 -3.89 -20.05 22.88
C LEU A 63 -4.08 -21.56 23.09
N LEU A 64 -4.39 -22.30 22.01
CA LEU A 64 -4.57 -23.76 22.08
C LEU A 64 -3.25 -24.50 22.36
N ALA A 65 -2.12 -23.99 21.87
CA ALA A 65 -0.80 -24.55 22.19
C ALA A 65 -0.42 -24.31 23.65
N THR A 66 -0.67 -23.11 24.19
CA THR A 66 -0.42 -22.79 25.61
C THR A 66 -1.31 -23.59 26.56
N MET A 67 -2.50 -24.00 26.11
CA MET A 67 -3.40 -24.90 26.85
C MET A 67 -3.04 -26.38 26.71
N GLU A 68 -1.89 -26.72 26.09
CA GLU A 68 -1.42 -28.09 25.83
C GLU A 68 -2.36 -28.94 24.96
N ILE A 69 -3.32 -28.31 24.26
CA ILE A 69 -4.23 -28.99 23.32
C ILE A 69 -3.52 -29.25 21.99
N LEU A 70 -2.61 -28.35 21.60
CA LEU A 70 -1.77 -28.46 20.40
C LEU A 70 -0.30 -28.74 20.77
N PRO A 71 0.51 -29.30 19.84
CA PRO A 71 1.94 -29.49 20.05
C PRO A 71 2.65 -28.18 20.37
N ASN A 72 3.59 -28.21 21.31
CA ASN A 72 4.33 -27.01 21.74
C ASN A 72 5.13 -26.35 20.60
N GLU A 73 5.52 -27.12 19.58
CA GLU A 73 6.16 -26.60 18.35
C GLU A 73 5.27 -25.58 17.60
N MET A 74 3.95 -25.66 17.77
CA MET A 74 2.99 -24.74 17.16
C MET A 74 2.84 -23.43 17.95
N GLU A 75 3.32 -23.36 19.20
CA GLU A 75 3.23 -22.17 20.03
C GLU A 75 4.01 -21.00 19.40
N ALA A 76 5.26 -21.26 19.00
CA ALA A 76 6.09 -20.26 18.33
C ALA A 76 5.44 -19.75 17.05
N LEU A 77 4.86 -20.64 16.24
CA LEU A 77 4.15 -20.29 15.01
C LEU A 77 2.92 -19.41 15.30
N GLY A 78 2.15 -19.73 16.34
CA GLY A 78 1.02 -18.92 16.79
C GLY A 78 1.44 -17.51 17.22
N ILE A 79 2.49 -17.40 18.04
CA ILE A 79 3.01 -16.11 18.53
C ILE A 79 3.51 -15.25 17.37
N PHE A 80 4.44 -15.77 16.56
CA PHE A 80 5.04 -15.01 15.47
C PHE A 80 4.00 -14.62 14.42
N GLY A 81 3.10 -15.55 14.07
CA GLY A 81 2.01 -15.27 13.14
C GLY A 81 1.11 -14.16 13.68
N SER A 82 0.67 -14.25 14.94
CA SER A 82 -0.19 -13.25 15.55
C SER A 82 0.46 -11.86 15.57
N ILE A 83 1.73 -11.75 15.96
CA ILE A 83 2.46 -10.47 16.01
C ILE A 83 2.61 -9.86 14.60
N ILE A 84 3.06 -10.65 13.62
CA ILE A 84 3.31 -10.17 12.26
C ILE A 84 2.01 -9.72 11.61
N PHE A 85 0.96 -10.55 11.64
CA PHE A 85 -0.32 -10.21 11.01
C PHE A 85 -1.03 -9.07 11.75
N SER A 86 -0.89 -8.97 13.08
CA SER A 86 -1.37 -7.80 13.84
C SER A 86 -0.70 -6.50 13.36
N ALA A 87 0.63 -6.51 13.16
CA ALA A 87 1.35 -5.33 12.69
C ALA A 87 0.91 -4.91 11.29
N PHE A 88 0.71 -5.86 10.38
CA PHE A 88 0.14 -5.59 9.06
C PHE A 88 -1.31 -5.09 9.13
N GLY A 89 -2.12 -5.63 10.05
CA GLY A 89 -3.49 -5.20 10.28
C GLY A 89 -3.56 -3.76 10.78
N LEU A 90 -2.64 -3.37 11.68
CA LEU A 90 -2.53 -2.00 12.15
C LEU A 90 -2.11 -1.03 11.02
N ALA A 91 -1.15 -1.42 10.19
CA ALA A 91 -0.72 -0.64 9.03
C ALA A 91 -1.87 -0.45 8.01
N GLU A 92 -2.66 -1.50 7.78
CA GLU A 92 -3.86 -1.44 6.94
C GLU A 92 -4.90 -0.48 7.51
N LEU A 93 -5.21 -0.61 8.79
CA LEU A 93 -6.18 0.23 9.48
C LEU A 93 -5.76 1.70 9.44
N PHE A 94 -4.47 2.00 9.68
CA PHE A 94 -3.92 3.35 9.61
C PHE A 94 -4.07 3.95 8.22
N TYR A 95 -3.69 3.20 7.17
CA TYR A 95 -3.88 3.63 5.78
C TYR A 95 -5.35 3.93 5.46
N GLN A 96 -6.25 3.01 5.78
CA GLN A 96 -7.68 3.16 5.49
C GLN A 96 -8.30 4.32 6.25
N THR A 97 -7.87 4.56 7.49
CA THR A 97 -8.34 5.69 8.30
C THR A 97 -7.97 7.02 7.65
N ILE A 98 -6.73 7.18 7.18
CA ILE A 98 -6.28 8.41 6.51
C ILE A 98 -7.06 8.65 5.21
N GLU A 99 -7.21 7.62 4.38
CA GLU A 99 -7.96 7.74 3.13
C GLU A 99 -9.46 8.00 3.38
N PHE A 100 -10.03 7.43 4.45
CA PHE A 100 -11.41 7.69 4.86
C PHE A 100 -11.61 9.13 5.32
N ILE A 101 -10.72 9.64 6.19
CA ILE A 101 -10.73 11.04 6.64
C ILE A 101 -10.58 12.00 5.46
N ALA A 102 -9.63 11.73 4.56
CA ALA A 102 -9.41 12.56 3.37
C ALA A 102 -10.67 12.60 2.48
N LYS A 103 -11.34 11.47 2.30
CA LYS A 103 -12.61 11.39 1.55
C LYS A 103 -13.74 12.14 2.25
N GLN A 104 -13.89 11.97 3.56
CA GLN A 104 -14.93 12.63 4.34
C GLN A 104 -14.79 14.16 4.32
N LEU A 105 -13.54 14.65 4.31
CA LEU A 105 -13.22 16.08 4.27
C LEU A 105 -13.07 16.63 2.85
N SER A 106 -13.32 15.84 1.80
CA SER A 106 -13.14 16.23 0.38
C SER A 106 -11.73 16.75 0.04
N HIS A 107 -10.73 16.38 0.83
CA HIS A 107 -9.34 16.80 0.68
C HIS A 107 -8.52 15.78 -0.12
N ASN A 108 -7.48 16.25 -0.79
CA ASN A 108 -6.54 15.34 -1.43
C ASN A 108 -5.69 14.62 -0.35
N SER A 109 -5.78 13.29 -0.29
CA SER A 109 -5.06 12.48 0.71
C SER A 109 -3.55 12.67 0.67
N SER A 110 -3.01 13.11 -0.47
CA SER A 110 -1.58 13.44 -0.64
C SER A 110 -1.05 14.40 0.43
N HIS A 111 -1.87 15.35 0.89
CA HIS A 111 -1.45 16.32 1.92
C HIS A 111 -1.25 15.66 3.29
N TYR A 112 -2.11 14.71 3.65
CA TYR A 112 -1.98 13.95 4.89
C TYR A 112 -0.75 13.04 4.86
N TRP A 113 -0.51 12.36 3.73
CA TRP A 113 0.67 11.53 3.56
C TRP A 113 1.97 12.33 3.62
N SER A 114 2.02 13.53 3.05
CA SER A 114 3.18 14.42 3.17
C SER A 114 3.40 14.90 4.61
N ALA A 115 2.32 15.22 5.34
CA ALA A 115 2.42 15.64 6.74
C ALA A 115 2.94 14.50 7.63
N ILE A 116 2.44 13.28 7.43
CA ILE A 116 2.91 12.09 8.15
C ILE A 116 4.38 11.80 7.84
N GLY A 117 4.80 11.92 6.58
CA GLY A 117 6.20 11.76 6.19
C GLY A 117 7.11 12.79 6.88
N LEU A 118 6.66 14.04 6.96
CA LEU A 118 7.42 15.10 7.64
C LEU A 118 7.53 14.84 9.15
N ILE A 119 6.42 14.43 9.79
CA ILE A 119 6.41 14.03 11.20
C ILE A 119 7.35 12.84 11.43
N ALA A 120 7.34 11.84 10.56
CA ALA A 120 8.22 10.68 10.64
C ALA A 120 9.71 11.05 10.54
N ILE A 121 10.08 12.09 9.78
CA ILE A 121 11.47 12.58 9.71
C ILE A 121 11.83 13.39 10.97
N LEU A 122 10.87 14.17 11.49
CA LEU A 122 11.11 15.05 12.63
C LEU A 122 11.25 14.27 13.95
N ILE A 123 10.53 13.17 14.13
CA ILE A 123 10.57 12.36 15.35
C ILE A 123 11.99 11.87 15.68
N PRO A 124 12.74 11.22 14.75
CA PRO A 124 14.13 10.84 14.97
C PRO A 124 15.02 12.01 15.37
N TYR A 125 14.82 13.18 14.76
CA TYR A 125 15.62 14.37 15.04
C TYR A 125 15.42 14.91 16.47
N VAL A 126 14.21 14.77 17.02
CA VAL A 126 13.88 15.27 18.36
C VAL A 126 14.10 14.20 19.44
N ARG A 127 13.86 12.92 19.11
CA ARG A 127 13.92 11.79 20.04
C ARG A 127 14.50 10.56 19.35
N ASP A 128 15.79 10.33 19.53
CA ASP A 128 16.48 9.17 18.98
C ASP A 128 15.92 7.83 19.46
N ASP A 129 15.37 7.77 20.68
CA ASP A 129 14.73 6.56 21.23
C ASP A 129 13.54 6.08 20.38
N LEU A 130 12.87 7.00 19.68
CA LEU A 130 11.71 6.71 18.84
C LEU A 130 12.10 6.29 17.43
N THR A 131 13.37 6.48 17.03
CA THR A 131 13.85 6.20 15.66
C THR A 131 13.59 4.77 15.24
N ARG A 132 13.81 3.79 16.14
CA ARG A 132 13.57 2.38 15.82
C ARG A 132 12.10 2.12 15.48
N TYR A 133 11.18 2.67 16.26
CA TYR A 133 9.74 2.50 16.04
C TYR A 133 9.28 3.16 14.74
N VAL A 134 9.77 4.36 14.44
CA VAL A 134 9.46 5.09 13.20
C VAL A 134 9.96 4.32 11.99
N MET A 135 11.16 3.75 12.06
CA MET A 135 11.71 2.91 10.98
C MET A 135 10.87 1.66 10.76
N THR A 136 10.48 0.96 11.82
CA THR A 136 9.62 -0.23 11.73
C THR A 136 8.24 0.12 11.13
N ALA A 137 7.61 1.21 11.59
CA ALA A 137 6.33 1.67 11.05
C ALA A 137 6.43 2.04 9.57
N SER A 138 7.48 2.78 9.17
CA SER A 138 7.73 3.16 7.77
C SER A 138 7.94 1.93 6.89
N PHE A 139 8.72 0.96 7.36
CA PHE A 139 8.95 -0.30 6.67
C PHE A 139 7.63 -1.08 6.46
N LEU A 140 6.79 -1.19 7.48
CA LEU A 140 5.49 -1.87 7.39
C LEU A 140 4.57 -1.19 6.36
N MET A 141 4.55 0.14 6.32
CA MET A 141 3.74 0.90 5.35
C MET A 141 4.23 0.70 3.91
N ILE A 142 5.54 0.64 3.70
CA ILE A 142 6.14 0.34 2.39
C ILE A 142 5.83 -1.10 1.97
N ALA A 143 6.03 -2.07 2.88
CA ALA A 143 5.73 -3.47 2.63
C ALA A 143 4.26 -3.67 2.25
N ARG A 144 3.33 -3.03 2.97
CA ARG A 144 1.90 -3.01 2.63
C ARG A 144 1.66 -2.45 1.23
N TRP A 145 2.24 -1.30 0.91
CA TRP A 145 2.08 -0.64 -0.40
C TRP A 145 2.53 -1.55 -1.55
N ILE A 146 3.65 -2.26 -1.37
CA ILE A 146 4.17 -3.24 -2.33
C ILE A 146 3.20 -4.41 -2.47
N LEU A 147 2.75 -5.01 -1.36
CA LEU A 147 1.82 -6.15 -1.37
C LEU A 147 0.49 -5.80 -2.05
N ALA A 148 -0.08 -4.63 -1.72
CA ALA A 148 -1.32 -4.14 -2.31
C ALA A 148 -1.20 -3.94 -3.82
N GLY A 149 -0.07 -3.40 -4.29
CA GLY A 149 0.14 -3.23 -5.72
C GLY A 149 0.37 -4.53 -6.50
N PHE A 150 1.02 -5.53 -5.89
CA PHE A 150 1.09 -6.87 -6.48
C PHE A 150 -0.29 -7.53 -6.55
N ALA A 151 -1.13 -7.37 -5.53
CA ALA A 151 -2.50 -7.87 -5.55
C ALA A 151 -3.34 -7.22 -6.67
N ALA A 152 -3.22 -5.90 -6.86
CA ALA A 152 -3.89 -5.17 -7.93
C ALA A 152 -3.38 -5.56 -9.34
N ALA A 153 -2.09 -5.86 -9.47
CA ALA A 153 -1.53 -6.34 -10.73
C ALA A 153 -2.11 -7.70 -11.14
N LYS A 154 -2.33 -8.60 -10.17
CA LYS A 154 -2.91 -9.93 -10.40
C LYS A 154 -4.38 -9.88 -10.79
N SER A 155 -5.16 -8.93 -10.28
CA SER A 155 -6.59 -8.80 -10.63
C SER A 155 -6.84 -8.27 -12.05
N LEU A 156 -5.85 -7.64 -12.69
CA LEU A 156 -5.96 -7.07 -14.03
C LEU A 156 -5.52 -8.04 -15.15
N SER A 157 -4.91 -9.17 -14.79
CA SER A 157 -4.46 -10.22 -15.74
C SER A 157 -5.49 -11.33 -15.95
N HIS A 158 -6.66 -11.22 -15.31
CA HIS A 158 -7.84 -12.05 -15.53
C HIS A 158 -8.91 -11.23 -16.25
#